data_AF-A0A1C4LFG5-F1
#
_entry.id   AF-A0A1C4LFG5-F1
#
_cell.length_a   1.000
_cell.length_b   1.000
_cell.length_c   1.000
_cell.angle_alpha   90.00
_cell.angle_beta   90.00
_cell.angle_gamma   90.00
#
_symmetry.space_group_name_H-M   'P 1'
#
loop_
_entity.id
_entity.type
_entity.pdbx_description
1 polymer ?
#
loop_
_entity_poly.entity_id
_entity_poly.type
_entity_poly.pdbx_seq_one_letter_code
_entity_poly.pdbx_strand_id
1 'polypeptide(L)'
;MPASRPALLVVAHGSRDPRHAATVRELVARVERLRPGLAVETAFLDFVEPSVPEALARLAAAGAREVVALPLLLTRAFHAKSDIPAVLDAAS
;
A
#
# COMPACT_ATOMS: atom_id res chain seq x y z
N MET A 1 -12.97 24.52 -0.63
CA MET A 1 -13.01 23.04 -0.52
C MET A 1 -11.85 22.63 0.37
N PRO A 2 -12.04 21.88 1.47
CA PRO A 2 -10.90 21.34 2.19
C PRO A 2 -10.06 20.51 1.20
N ALA A 3 -8.74 20.65 1.24
CA ALA A 3 -7.86 19.86 0.39
C ALA A 3 -8.16 18.36 0.62
N SER A 4 -8.42 17.62 -0.45
CA SER A 4 -8.59 16.17 -0.38
C SER A 4 -7.32 15.58 0.23
N ARG A 5 -7.43 14.84 1.33
CA ARG A 5 -6.28 14.15 1.93
C ARG A 5 -5.77 13.10 0.94
N PRO A 6 -4.44 12.95 0.77
CA PRO A 6 -3.91 11.89 -0.07
C PRO A 6 -4.31 10.53 0.50
N ALA A 7 -4.54 9.56 -0.38
CA ALA A 7 -4.73 8.17 0.02
C ALA A 7 -3.39 7.57 0.47
N LEU A 8 -3.44 6.59 1.37
CA LEU A 8 -2.28 5.86 1.84
C LEU A 8 -2.21 4.50 1.15
N LEU A 9 -1.12 4.22 0.45
CA LEU A 9 -0.82 2.90 -0.10
C LEU A 9 0.25 2.23 0.75
N VAL A 10 -0.11 1.20 1.51
CA VAL A 10 0.84 0.41 2.31
C VAL A 10 1.41 -0.70 1.44
N VAL A 11 2.71 -0.67 1.19
CA VAL A 11 3.39 -1.64 0.32
C VAL A 11 4.23 -2.59 1.16
N ALA A 12 3.86 -3.86 1.20
CA ALA A 12 4.66 -4.92 1.81
C ALA A 12 5.36 -5.75 0.72
N HIS A 13 6.40 -6.51 1.07
CA HIS A 13 7.04 -7.38 0.09
C HIS A 13 6.11 -8.55 -0.31
N GLY A 14 5.35 -9.09 0.64
CA GLY A 14 4.56 -10.29 0.43
C GLY A 14 5.34 -11.57 0.77
N SER A 15 4.61 -12.65 1.00
CA SER A 15 5.19 -13.95 1.37
C SER A 15 4.21 -15.07 1.03
N ARG A 16 4.73 -16.27 0.78
CA ARG A 16 3.93 -17.49 0.64
C ARG A 16 3.31 -17.94 1.97
N ASP A 17 3.83 -17.47 3.11
CA ASP A 17 3.21 -17.75 4.40
C ASP A 17 1.94 -16.90 4.56
N PRO A 18 0.74 -17.51 4.64
CA PRO A 18 -0.52 -16.77 4.74
C PRO A 18 -0.60 -15.87 5.98
N ARG A 19 0.16 -16.17 7.04
CA ARG A 19 0.20 -15.35 8.27
C ARG A 19 0.78 -13.96 8.00
N HIS A 20 1.68 -13.84 7.02
CA HIS A 20 2.25 -12.55 6.63
C HIS A 20 1.15 -11.60 6.12
N ALA A 21 0.41 -12.02 5.09
CA ALA A 21 -0.65 -11.21 4.50
C ALA A 21 -1.77 -10.93 5.52
N ALA A 22 -2.11 -11.90 6.37
CA ALA A 22 -3.09 -11.70 7.45
C ALA A 22 -2.65 -10.59 8.41
N THR A 23 -1.39 -10.61 8.84
CA THR A 23 -0.83 -9.60 9.76
C THR A 23 -0.82 -8.20 9.14
N VAL A 24 -0.42 -8.08 7.87
CA VAL A 24 -0.42 -6.79 7.16
C VAL A 24 -1.85 -6.23 7.05
N ARG A 25 -2.82 -7.07 6.65
CA ARG A 25 -4.22 -6.64 6.54
C ARG A 25 -4.81 -6.24 7.89
N GLU A 26 -4.47 -6.94 8.97
CA GLU A 26 -4.91 -6.58 10.32
C GLU A 26 -4.35 -5.22 10.75
N LEU A 27 -3.07 -4.95 10.46
CA LEU A 27 -2.44 -3.66 10.72
C LEU A 27 -3.15 -2.54 9.96
N VAL A 28 -3.41 -2.72 8.67
CA VAL A 28 -4.10 -1.72 7.83
C VAL A 28 -5.52 -1.46 8.34
N ALA A 29 -6.28 -2.51 8.65
CA ALA A 29 -7.61 -2.36 9.23
C ALA A 29 -7.58 -1.60 10.57
N ARG A 30 -6.50 -1.75 11.36
CA ARG A 30 -6.32 -0.97 12.60
C ARG A 30 -6.03 0.50 12.31
N VAL A 31 -5.25 0.81 11.29
CA VAL A 31 -4.98 2.18 10.85
C VAL A 31 -6.28 2.88 10.41
N GLU A 32 -7.10 2.21 9.61
CA GLU A 32 -8.40 2.74 9.17
C GLU A 32 -9.32 3.09 10.34
N ARG A 33 -9.43 2.18 11.32
CA ARG A 33 -10.22 2.42 12.54
C ARG A 33 -9.70 3.62 13.35
N LEU A 34 -8.38 3.79 13.43
CA LEU A 34 -7.75 4.89 14.16
C LEU A 34 -7.80 6.22 13.39
N ARG A 35 -8.01 6.18 12.07
CA ARG A 35 -8.01 7.35 11.19
C ARG A 35 -9.25 7.36 10.28
N PRO A 36 -10.46 7.55 10.85
CA PRO A 36 -11.68 7.66 10.05
C PRO A 36 -11.54 8.74 8.96
N GLY A 37 -11.91 8.38 7.73
CA GLY A 37 -11.81 9.25 6.55
C GLY A 37 -10.44 9.31 5.87
N LEU A 38 -9.47 8.48 6.28
CA LEU A 38 -8.28 8.20 5.48
C LEU A 38 -8.57 7.00 4.57
N ALA A 39 -8.43 7.18 3.25
CA ALA A 39 -8.44 6.06 2.31
C ALA A 39 -7.10 5.32 2.43
N VAL A 40 -7.15 4.02 2.71
CA VAL A 40 -5.96 3.18 2.83
C VAL A 40 -6.13 1.95 1.94
N GLU A 41 -5.11 1.64 1.15
CA GLU A 41 -5.03 0.39 0.39
C GLU A 41 -3.74 -0.34 0.74
N THR A 42 -3.74 -1.66 0.59
CA THR A 42 -2.56 -2.49 0.78
C THR A 42 -2.13 -3.06 -0.55
N ALA A 43 -0.83 -3.08 -0.83
CA ALA A 43 -0.26 -3.79 -1.96
C ALA A 43 0.92 -4.66 -1.54
N PHE A 44 1.21 -5.66 -2.36
CA PHE A 44 2.36 -6.54 -2.20
C PHE A 44 3.22 -6.54 -3.45
N LEU A 45 4.52 -6.74 -3.30
CA LEU A 45 5.46 -6.85 -4.42
C LEU A 45 5.43 -8.25 -5.04
N ASP A 46 5.29 -9.29 -4.20
CA ASP A 46 5.34 -10.70 -4.60
C ASP A 46 4.32 -11.55 -3.84
N PHE A 47 4.03 -12.73 -4.40
CA PHE A 47 3.28 -13.86 -3.81
C PHE A 47 1.81 -13.63 -3.42
N VAL A 48 1.39 -12.38 -3.21
CA VAL A 48 0.12 -12.03 -2.60
C VAL A 48 -0.52 -10.91 -3.41
N GLU A 49 -1.83 -10.98 -3.61
CA GLU A 49 -2.59 -9.89 -4.20
C GLU A 49 -3.23 -8.99 -3.12
N PRO A 50 -3.48 -7.70 -3.43
CA PRO A 50 -3.25 -7.07 -4.74
C PRO A 50 -1.80 -6.59 -4.94
N SER A 51 -1.36 -6.57 -6.19
CA SER A 51 -0.12 -5.91 -6.60
C SER A 51 -0.21 -4.38 -6.50
N VAL A 52 0.93 -3.68 -6.56
CA VAL A 52 0.97 -2.21 -6.51
C VAL A 52 0.14 -1.56 -7.62
N PRO A 53 0.24 -1.97 -8.91
CA PRO A 53 -0.61 -1.41 -9.97
C PRO A 53 -2.11 -1.63 -9.72
N GLU A 54 -2.50 -2.81 -9.22
CA GLU A 54 -3.89 -3.09 -8.92
C GLU A 54 -4.44 -2.22 -7.79
N ALA A 55 -3.67 -2.04 -6.71
CA ALA A 55 -4.05 -1.17 -5.61
C ALA A 55 -4.15 0.30 -6.05
N LEU A 56 -3.22 0.77 -6.88
CA LEU A 56 -3.28 2.12 -7.45
C LEU A 56 -4.52 2.30 -8.36
N ALA A 57 -4.85 1.30 -9.17
CA ALA A 57 -6.07 1.33 -10.00
C ALA A 57 -7.34 1.41 -9.14
N ARG A 58 -7.40 0.69 -8.01
CA ARG A 58 -8.51 0.78 -7.04
C ARG A 58 -8.60 2.17 -6.42
N LEU A 59 -7.48 2.73 -5.98
CA LEU A 59 -7.43 4.10 -5.43
C LEU A 59 -7.88 5.13 -6.46
N ALA A 60 -7.43 5.02 -7.71
CA ALA A 60 -7.82 5.90 -8.80
C ALA A 60 -9.32 5.79 -9.11
N ALA A 61 -9.87 4.58 -9.15
CA ALA A 61 -11.30 4.33 -9.32
C ALA A 61 -12.14 4.89 -8.16
N ALA A 62 -11.58 4.91 -6.94
CA ALA A 62 -12.17 5.55 -5.77
C ALA A 62 -12.02 7.09 -5.75
N GLY A 63 -11.40 7.68 -6.78
CA GLY A 63 -11.25 9.13 -6.94
C GLY A 63 -10.01 9.72 -6.26
N ALA A 64 -9.07 8.90 -5.78
CA ALA A 64 -7.82 9.40 -5.25
C ALA A 64 -7.01 10.11 -6.36
N ARG A 65 -6.52 11.32 -6.07
CA ARG A 65 -5.67 12.12 -6.97
C ARG A 65 -4.24 12.23 -6.48
N GLU A 66 -4.03 12.00 -5.18
CA GLU A 66 -2.72 11.97 -4.54
C GLU A 66 -2.63 10.70 -3.69
N VAL A 67 -1.50 10.02 -3.79
CA VAL A 67 -1.23 8.78 -3.06
C VAL A 67 0.13 8.90 -2.38
N VAL A 68 0.18 8.58 -1.09
CA VAL A 68 1.43 8.40 -0.34
C VAL A 68 1.71 6.91 -0.25
N ALA A 69 2.80 6.46 -0.86
CA ALA A 69 3.29 5.10 -0.71
C ALA A 69 4.11 4.95 0.58
N LEU A 70 3.71 4.02 1.44
CA LEU A 70 4.38 3.68 2.69
C LEU A 70 4.97 2.27 2.60
N PRO A 71 6.30 2.15 2.45
CA PRO A 71 6.98 0.86 2.57
C PRO A 71 6.83 0.26 3.97
N LEU A 72 6.15 -0.88 4.09
CA LEU A 72 6.01 -1.60 5.36
C LEU A 72 7.20 -2.54 5.57
N LEU A 73 8.31 -1.98 6.05
CA LEU A 73 9.57 -2.69 6.26
C LEU A 73 9.96 -2.70 7.73
N LEU A 74 10.08 -3.90 8.32
CA LEU A 74 10.54 -4.07 9.70
C LEU A 74 12.07 -3.99 9.82
N THR A 75 12.78 -4.30 8.73
CA THR A 75 14.24 -4.21 8.63
C THR A 75 14.61 -3.40 7.39
N ARG A 76 15.87 -2.96 7.27
CA ARG A 76 16.39 -2.42 6.01
C ARG A 76 16.54 -3.57 5.00
N ALA A 77 15.42 -4.10 4.53
CA ALA A 77 15.39 -4.98 3.37
C ALA A 77 15.80 -4.12 2.17
N PHE A 78 17.03 -4.32 1.71
CA PHE A 78 17.76 -3.44 0.79
C PHE A 78 17.03 -3.26 -0.57
N HIS A 79 16.09 -4.15 -0.90
CA HIS A 79 15.35 -4.16 -2.15
C HIS A 79 14.14 -3.22 -2.15
N ALA A 80 13.39 -3.13 -1.05
CA ALA A 80 12.14 -2.37 -1.03
C ALA A 80 12.31 -0.84 -1.18
N LYS A 81 13.50 -0.29 -0.89
CA LYS A 81 13.77 1.14 -1.16
C LYS A 81 13.99 1.46 -2.64
N SER A 82 14.31 0.46 -3.46
CA SER A 82 14.57 0.60 -4.89
C SER A 82 13.42 0.05 -5.72
N ASP A 83 12.86 -1.08 -5.30
CA ASP A 83 11.76 -1.75 -6.01
C ASP A 83 10.48 -0.93 -5.96
N ILE A 84 10.14 -0.34 -4.81
CA ILE A 84 8.91 0.43 -4.67
C ILE A 84 8.93 1.65 -5.59
N PRO A 85 9.97 2.51 -5.60
CA PRO A 85 10.06 3.58 -6.60
C PRO A 85 9.95 3.08 -8.04
N ALA A 86 10.67 2.00 -8.40
CA ALA A 86 10.64 1.47 -9.76
C ALA A 86 9.23 0.98 -10.18
N VAL A 87 8.51 0.31 -9.28
CA VAL A 87 7.14 -0.16 -9.54
C VAL A 87 6.15 1.01 -9.60
N LEU A 88 6.36 2.06 -8.80
CA LEU A 88 5.53 3.26 -8.85
C LEU A 88 5.75 4.05 -10.15
N ASP A 89 7.00 4.23 -10.58
CA ASP A 89 7.34 4.89 -11.85
C ASP A 89 6.74 4.17 -13.06
N ALA A 90 6.63 2.83 -13.00
CA ALA A 90 5.99 2.05 -14.05
C ALA A 90 4.45 2.12 -14.04
N ALA A 91 3.85 2.58 -12.94
CA ALA A 91 2.40 2.62 -12.72
C ALA A 91 1.79 4.04 -12.82
N SER A 92 2.63 5.07 -12.88
CA SER A 92 2.26 6.49 -13.08
C SER A 92 2.18 6.86 -14.56
#